data_AF-A0A4Y2G0G8-F1
#
_entry.id   AF-A0A4Y2G0G8-F1
#
_cell.length_a   1.000
_cell.length_b   1.000
_cell.length_c   1.000
_cell.angle_alpha   90.00
_cell.angle_beta   90.00
_cell.angle_gamma   90.00
#
_symmetry.space_group_name_H-M   'P 1'
#
loop_
_entity.id
_entity.type
_entity.pdbx_description
1 polymer ?
#
loop_
_entity_poly.entity_id
_entity_poly.type
_entity_poly.pdbx_seq_one_letter_code
_entity_poly.pdbx_strand_id
1 'polypeptide(L)'
;MEETETEGEGKTSWKGSYNPQWEKKSKIFWEKVHVIIPLIGRKSPLSLNNKVLLFKQILRPILTYASQIWGLAAKTHLKKVQIMQNKILRIMTNAPWYIRNDVIHKDLKLESTENHIQVLSRKFFQQITRNTNPTILEQLNFTNNNGKYPFPYATTKWTLPLKPP
;
A
#
# COMPACT_ATOMS: atom_id res chain seq x y z
N MET A 1 -11.04 43.67 -39.99
CA MET A 1 -9.70 43.36 -40.55
C MET A 1 -8.73 43.69 -39.43
N GLU A 2 -8.21 42.75 -38.67
CA GLU A 2 -7.71 41.43 -39.07
C GLU A 2 -7.77 40.50 -37.84
N GLU A 3 -8.37 39.33 -38.04
CA GLU A 3 -8.33 38.21 -37.10
C GLU A 3 -6.91 37.65 -37.07
N THR A 4 -6.42 37.27 -35.88
CA THR A 4 -5.56 36.09 -35.76
C THR A 4 -5.92 35.35 -34.47
N GLU A 5 -6.78 34.35 -34.64
CA GLU A 5 -6.81 33.18 -33.76
C GLU A 5 -5.44 32.49 -33.83
N THR A 6 -4.88 32.08 -32.69
CA THR A 6 -4.15 30.82 -32.61
C THR A 6 -4.27 30.20 -31.22
N GLU A 7 -4.99 29.08 -31.22
CA GLU A 7 -4.72 27.86 -30.47
C GLU A 7 -4.79 27.88 -28.94
N GLY A 8 -5.94 27.42 -28.47
CA GLY A 8 -6.10 26.80 -27.17
C GLY A 8 -5.22 25.56 -27.04
N GLU A 9 -4.17 25.67 -26.23
CA GLU A 9 -3.61 24.51 -25.56
C GLU A 9 -4.45 24.19 -24.32
N GLY A 10 -5.49 23.37 -24.55
CA GLY A 10 -6.16 22.62 -23.50
C GLY A 10 -5.17 21.70 -22.79
N LYS A 11 -4.44 22.23 -21.80
CA LYS A 11 -3.66 21.44 -20.86
C LYS A 11 -4.63 20.60 -20.04
N THR A 12 -4.90 19.39 -20.51
CA THR A 12 -5.48 18.29 -19.74
C THR A 12 -4.47 17.86 -18.67
N SER A 13 -4.22 18.73 -17.69
CA SER A 13 -3.44 18.41 -16.52
C SER A 13 -4.40 17.78 -15.52
N TRP A 14 -4.42 16.44 -15.50
CA TRP A 14 -4.96 15.66 -14.40
C TRP A 14 -4.23 16.07 -13.12
N LYS A 15 -4.66 17.17 -12.49
CA LYS A 15 -4.32 17.48 -11.11
C LYS A 15 -4.93 16.37 -10.28
N GLY A 16 -4.13 15.34 -10.02
CA GLY A 16 -4.41 14.39 -8.95
C GLY A 16 -4.76 15.19 -7.72
N SER A 17 -5.99 14.99 -7.22
CA SER A 17 -6.55 15.59 -6.01
C SER A 17 -5.44 15.90 -4.98
N TYR A 18 -5.15 17.19 -4.82
CA TYR A 18 -4.21 17.67 -3.82
C TYR A 18 -4.78 17.29 -2.45
N ASN A 19 -4.12 16.35 -1.77
CA ASN A 19 -4.52 15.90 -0.45
C ASN A 19 -3.40 16.27 0.54
N PRO A 20 -3.54 17.41 1.25
CA PRO A 20 -2.49 17.94 2.12
C PRO A 20 -2.13 16.97 3.26
N GLN A 21 -3.09 16.17 3.72
CA GLN A 21 -2.85 15.17 4.77
C GLN A 21 -1.93 14.04 4.29
N TRP A 22 -2.05 13.64 3.02
CA TRP A 22 -1.22 12.57 2.45
C TRP A 22 0.25 13.00 2.33
N GLU A 23 0.50 14.25 1.92
CA GLU A 23 1.85 14.78 1.79
C GLU A 23 2.56 14.86 3.14
N LYS A 24 1.87 15.35 4.18
CA LYS A 24 2.40 15.37 5.55
C LYS A 24 2.79 13.97 6.02
N LYS A 25 1.91 12.98 5.81
CA LYS A 25 2.19 11.58 6.21
C LYS A 25 3.33 10.96 5.40
N SER A 26 3.39 11.26 4.10
CA SER A 26 4.50 10.84 3.23
C SER A 26 5.83 11.44 3.69
N LYS A 27 5.85 12.71 4.10
CA LYS A 27 7.05 13.39 4.59
C LYS A 27 7.58 12.74 5.87
N ILE A 28 6.72 12.52 6.86
CA ILE A 28 7.08 11.84 8.11
C ILE A 28 7.64 10.43 7.83
N PHE A 29 7.05 9.73 6.87
CA PHE A 29 7.53 8.43 6.43
C PHE A 29 8.96 8.52 5.86
N TRP A 30 9.18 9.43 4.90
CA TRP A 30 10.49 9.60 4.28
C TRP A 30 11.55 10.08 5.28
N GLU A 31 11.21 10.94 6.24
CA GLU A 31 12.10 11.34 7.35
C GLU A 31 12.58 10.11 8.14
N LYS A 32 11.67 9.20 8.51
CA LYS A 32 12.03 7.95 9.20
C LYS A 32 12.87 7.03 8.31
N VAL A 33 12.55 6.93 7.01
CA VAL A 33 13.32 6.15 6.06
C VAL A 33 14.75 6.70 5.96
N HIS A 34 14.93 8.02 5.87
CA HIS A 34 16.25 8.65 5.76
C HIS A 34 17.18 8.31 6.93
N VAL A 35 16.64 8.21 8.16
CA VAL A 35 17.41 7.78 9.34
C VAL A 35 17.89 6.33 9.20
N ILE A 36 17.12 5.48 8.51
CA ILE A 36 17.41 4.05 8.35
C ILE A 36 18.23 3.75 7.08
N ILE A 37 18.28 4.67 6.11
CA ILE A 37 19.03 4.51 4.85
C ILE A 37 20.50 4.11 5.08
N PRO A 38 21.26 4.62 6.05
CA PRO A 38 22.63 4.17 6.30
C PRO A 38 22.74 2.66 6.61
N LEU A 39 21.73 2.09 7.28
CA LEU A 39 21.69 0.67 7.65
C LEU A 39 21.21 -0.22 6.50
N ILE A 40 20.25 0.25 5.71
CA ILE A 40 19.61 -0.54 4.67
C ILE A 40 20.19 -0.26 3.27
N GLY A 41 20.91 0.85 3.10
CA GLY A 41 21.35 1.37 1.83
C GLY A 41 22.52 0.61 1.20
N ARG A 42 22.96 1.14 0.05
CA ARG A 42 24.00 0.56 -0.81
C ARG A 42 25.35 0.40 -0.12
N LYS A 43 25.69 1.35 0.77
CA LYS A 43 26.96 1.39 1.50
C LYS A 43 26.97 0.50 2.75
N SER A 44 25.83 -0.09 3.13
CA SER A 44 25.75 -0.96 4.30
C SER A 44 26.37 -2.33 4.00
N PRO A 45 27.32 -2.81 4.83
CA PRO A 45 27.96 -4.12 4.68
C PRO A 45 27.02 -5.30 5.02
N LEU A 46 25.77 -5.02 5.44
CA LEU A 46 24.81 -6.06 5.78
C LEU A 46 24.41 -6.88 4.56
N SER A 47 24.23 -8.19 4.79
CA SER A 47 23.67 -9.10 3.79
C SER A 47 22.25 -8.67 3.39
N LEU A 48 21.85 -9.03 2.16
CA LEU A 48 20.53 -8.70 1.64
C LEU A 48 19.40 -9.23 2.55
N ASN A 49 19.57 -10.42 3.10
CA ASN A 49 18.62 -11.03 4.03
C ASN A 49 18.41 -10.20 5.30
N ASN A 50 19.48 -9.66 5.88
CA ASN A 50 19.39 -8.82 7.07
C ASN A 50 18.68 -7.49 6.77
N LYS A 51 18.93 -6.91 5.58
CA LYS A 51 18.21 -5.71 5.10
C LYS A 51 16.71 -5.98 4.94
N VAL A 52 16.35 -7.15 4.39
CA VAL A 52 14.95 -7.58 4.26
C VAL A 52 14.29 -7.77 5.63
N LEU A 53 15.00 -8.33 6.61
CA LEU A 53 14.48 -8.47 7.98
C LEU A 53 14.21 -7.10 8.61
N LEU A 54 15.15 -6.15 8.49
CA LEU A 54 14.96 -4.78 8.97
C LEU A 54 13.76 -4.09 8.31
N PHE A 55 13.58 -4.31 7.00
CA PHE A 55 12.39 -3.82 6.29
C PHE A 55 11.10 -4.41 6.87
N LYS A 56 11.05 -5.73 7.09
CA LYS A 56 9.87 -6.40 7.67
C LYS A 56 9.57 -5.95 9.10
N GLN A 57 10.59 -5.63 9.90
CA GLN A 57 10.40 -5.26 11.30
C GLN A 57 10.07 -3.78 11.49
N ILE A 58 10.72 -2.87 10.76
CA ILE A 58 10.61 -1.43 11.01
C ILE A 58 9.70 -0.76 9.98
N LEU A 59 9.93 -1.04 8.69
CA LEU A 59 9.24 -0.31 7.62
C LEU A 59 7.84 -0.86 7.36
N ARG A 60 7.66 -2.18 7.49
CA ARG A 60 6.35 -2.81 7.35
C ARG A 60 5.32 -2.26 8.33
N PRO A 61 5.52 -2.19 9.66
CA PRO A 61 4.51 -1.64 10.58
C PRO A 61 4.21 -0.16 10.33
N ILE A 62 5.19 0.64 9.88
CA ILE A 62 4.93 2.04 9.52
C ILE A 62 4.02 2.13 8.28
N LEU A 63 4.23 1.25 7.29
CA LEU A 63 3.37 1.16 6.10
C LEU A 63 2.02 0.50 6.40
N THR A 64 1.91 -0.36 7.41
CA THR A 64 0.70 -1.16 7.68
C THR A 64 -0.05 -0.73 8.93
N TYR A 65 0.34 0.37 9.58
CA TYR A 65 -0.28 0.88 10.80
C TYR A 65 -1.81 1.00 10.68
N ALA A 66 -2.31 1.46 9.53
CA ALA A 66 -3.74 1.59 9.26
C ALA A 66 -4.29 0.47 8.38
N SER A 67 -3.62 -0.68 8.29
CA SER A 67 -3.99 -1.80 7.40
C SER A 67 -5.44 -2.27 7.59
N GLN A 68 -5.93 -2.30 8.84
CA GLN A 68 -7.31 -2.68 9.16
C GLN A 68 -8.34 -1.77 8.47
N ILE A 69 -8.08 -0.45 8.46
CA ILE A 69 -8.92 0.56 7.80
C ILE A 69 -8.68 0.55 6.28
N TRP A 70 -7.43 0.37 5.86
CA TRP A 70 -7.05 0.42 4.45
C TRP A 70 -7.55 -0.77 3.63
N GLY A 71 -7.91 -1.89 4.26
CA GLY A 71 -8.63 -2.97 3.57
C GLY A 71 -9.97 -2.51 2.97
N LEU A 72 -10.55 -1.41 3.48
CA LEU A 72 -11.76 -0.76 2.98
C LEU A 72 -11.48 0.45 2.09
N ALA A 73 -10.23 0.89 2.02
CA ALA A 73 -9.88 2.14 1.36
C ALA A 73 -9.86 2.02 -0.16
N ALA A 74 -10.01 3.15 -0.84
CA ALA A 74 -9.92 3.22 -2.29
C ALA A 74 -8.55 2.72 -2.78
N LYS A 75 -8.55 1.99 -3.91
CA LYS A 75 -7.35 1.44 -4.56
C LYS A 75 -6.26 2.48 -4.83
N THR A 76 -6.64 3.75 -5.00
CA THR A 76 -5.71 4.87 -5.22
C THR A 76 -4.75 5.06 -4.04
N HIS A 77 -5.23 4.96 -2.80
CA HIS A 77 -4.40 5.07 -1.61
C HIS A 77 -3.48 3.86 -1.45
N LEU A 78 -3.99 2.65 -1.68
CA LEU A 78 -3.20 1.42 -1.67
C LEU A 78 -2.06 1.47 -2.70
N LYS A 79 -2.33 1.98 -3.91
CA LYS A 79 -1.31 2.15 -4.95
C LYS A 79 -0.17 3.07 -4.52
N LYS A 80 -0.47 4.16 -3.80
CA LYS A 80 0.57 5.08 -3.29
C LYS A 80 1.47 4.41 -2.26
N VAL A 81 0.90 3.60 -1.37
CA VAL A 81 1.65 2.79 -0.39
C VAL A 81 2.55 1.77 -1.10
N GLN A 82 2.03 1.10 -2.14
CA GLN A 82 2.82 0.17 -2.96
C GLN A 82 4.00 0.87 -3.64
N ILE A 83 3.79 2.08 -4.18
CA ILE A 83 4.86 2.88 -4.79
C ILE A 83 5.97 3.19 -3.76
N MET A 84 5.61 3.53 -2.52
CA MET A 84 6.59 3.77 -1.45
C MET A 84 7.39 2.51 -1.14
N GLN A 85 6.74 1.35 -1.01
CA GLN A 85 7.43 0.07 -0.83
C GLN A 85 8.41 -0.17 -1.99
N ASN A 86 7.96 -0.07 -3.25
CA ASN A 86 8.78 -0.35 -4.43
C ASN A 86 10.03 0.53 -4.48
N LYS A 87 9.91 1.82 -4.12
CA LYS A 87 11.06 2.73 -4.04
C LYS A 87 12.09 2.26 -3.01
N ILE A 88 11.62 1.84 -1.83
CA ILE A 88 12.52 1.35 -0.77
C ILE A 88 13.19 0.04 -1.20
N LEU A 89 12.44 -0.92 -1.73
CA LEU A 89 13.00 -2.20 -2.18
C LEU A 89 14.16 -1.98 -3.15
N ARG A 90 14.00 -1.04 -4.10
CA ARG A 90 15.05 -0.65 -5.05
C ARG A 90 16.27 -0.03 -4.40
N ILE A 91 16.08 0.79 -3.35
CA ILE A 91 17.19 1.35 -2.58
C ILE A 91 17.98 0.24 -1.87
N MET A 92 17.28 -0.77 -1.32
CA MET A 92 17.92 -1.90 -0.63
C MET A 92 18.73 -2.79 -1.58
N THR A 93 18.16 -3.12 -2.74
CA THR A 93 18.77 -4.03 -3.73
C THR A 93 19.74 -3.33 -4.67
N ASN A 94 19.84 -2.00 -4.61
CA ASN A 94 20.56 -1.22 -5.60
C ASN A 94 20.08 -1.50 -7.06
N ALA A 95 18.80 -1.80 -7.23
CA ALA A 95 18.27 -2.21 -8.53
C ALA A 95 18.15 -1.01 -9.50
N PRO A 96 18.69 -1.11 -10.73
CA PRO A 96 18.47 -0.11 -11.77
C PRO A 96 17.00 0.01 -12.19
N TRP A 97 16.65 1.15 -12.80
CA TRP A 97 15.27 1.53 -13.10
C TRP A 97 14.55 0.54 -14.05
N TYR A 98 15.29 -0.09 -14.97
CA TYR A 98 14.76 -1.01 -15.97
C TYR A 98 14.37 -2.39 -15.42
N ILE A 99 14.82 -2.76 -14.21
CA ILE A 99 14.41 -4.01 -13.57
C ILE A 99 12.94 -3.91 -13.19
N ARG A 100 12.14 -4.93 -13.53
CA ARG A 100 10.72 -5.01 -13.14
C ARG A 100 10.55 -5.16 -11.63
N ASN A 101 9.55 -4.49 -11.06
CA ASN A 101 9.24 -4.59 -9.62
C ASN A 101 8.95 -6.05 -9.21
N ASP A 102 8.26 -6.82 -10.06
CA ASP A 102 7.91 -8.21 -9.79
C ASP A 102 9.13 -9.11 -9.57
N VAL A 103 10.21 -8.85 -10.34
CA VAL A 103 11.48 -9.57 -10.19
C VAL A 103 12.10 -9.27 -8.83
N ILE A 104 12.11 -8.01 -8.41
CA ILE A 104 12.63 -7.58 -7.10
C ILE A 104 11.81 -8.22 -5.96
N HIS A 105 10.49 -8.28 -6.10
CA HIS A 105 9.62 -8.93 -5.12
C HIS A 105 9.87 -10.44 -5.02
N LYS A 106 10.05 -11.11 -6.16
CA LYS A 106 10.32 -12.55 -6.23
C LYS A 106 11.68 -12.91 -5.62
N ASP A 107 12.70 -12.11 -5.94
CA ASP A 107 14.07 -12.29 -5.43
C ASP A 107 14.14 -12.09 -3.91
N LEU A 108 13.50 -11.03 -3.40
CA LEU A 108 13.44 -10.75 -1.96
C LEU A 108 12.43 -11.62 -1.19
N LYS A 109 11.64 -12.44 -1.88
CA LYS A 109 10.50 -13.21 -1.33
C LYS A 109 9.58 -12.32 -0.47
N LEU A 110 9.32 -11.10 -0.95
CA LEU A 110 8.52 -10.10 -0.24
C LEU A 110 7.18 -9.91 -0.93
N GLU A 111 6.11 -10.15 -0.18
CA GLU A 111 4.76 -9.80 -0.63
C GLU A 111 4.59 -8.29 -0.79
N SER A 112 3.77 -7.92 -1.78
CA SER A 112 3.24 -6.57 -1.94
C SER A 112 2.52 -6.13 -0.66
N THR A 113 2.70 -4.87 -0.27
CA THR A 113 2.02 -4.27 0.88
C THR A 113 0.51 -4.30 0.70
N GLU A 114 0.00 -4.16 -0.53
CA GLU A 114 -1.43 -4.27 -0.82
C GLU A 114 -1.98 -5.66 -0.44
N ASN A 115 -1.34 -6.73 -0.92
CA ASN A 115 -1.74 -8.10 -0.57
C ASN A 115 -1.66 -8.33 0.94
N HIS A 116 -0.60 -7.82 1.57
CA HIS A 116 -0.42 -7.97 3.01
C HIS A 116 -1.52 -7.24 3.82
N ILE A 117 -1.90 -6.02 3.41
CA ILE A 117 -3.00 -5.26 4.01
C ILE A 117 -4.32 -6.03 3.85
N GLN A 118 -4.59 -6.60 2.67
CA GLN A 118 -5.81 -7.38 2.44
C GLN A 118 -5.87 -8.62 3.34
N VAL A 119 -4.76 -9.35 3.48
CA VAL A 119 -4.68 -10.52 4.38
C VAL A 119 -4.91 -10.11 5.83
N LEU A 120 -4.26 -9.03 6.29
CA LEU A 120 -4.44 -8.51 7.65
C LEU A 120 -5.88 -8.07 7.92
N SER A 121 -6.47 -7.33 6.98
CA SER A 121 -7.85 -6.86 7.07
C SER A 121 -8.84 -8.03 7.13
N ARG A 122 -8.67 -9.04 6.27
CA ARG A 122 -9.50 -10.26 6.30
C ARG A 122 -9.40 -10.98 7.64
N LYS A 123 -8.18 -11.19 8.15
CA LYS A 123 -7.96 -11.83 9.45
C LYS A 123 -8.64 -11.07 10.58
N PHE A 124 -8.57 -9.74 10.55
CA PHE A 124 -9.24 -8.87 11.51
C PHE A 124 -10.77 -9.04 11.46
N PHE A 125 -11.38 -8.96 10.28
CA PHE A 125 -12.84 -9.14 10.15
C PHE A 125 -13.30 -10.55 10.52
N GLN A 126 -12.56 -11.59 10.12
CA GLN A 126 -12.84 -12.97 10.55
C GLN A 126 -12.78 -13.13 12.06
N GLN A 127 -11.84 -12.45 12.72
CA GLN A 127 -11.72 -12.46 14.17
C GLN A 127 -12.91 -11.76 14.83
N ILE A 128 -13.37 -10.63 14.29
CA ILE A 128 -14.58 -9.95 14.75
C ILE A 128 -15.80 -10.88 14.67
N THR A 129 -15.98 -11.59 13.55
CA THR A 129 -17.11 -12.53 13.38
C THR A 129 -17.07 -13.71 14.33
N ARG A 130 -15.87 -14.15 14.77
CA ARG A 130 -15.69 -15.30 15.68
C ARG A 130 -15.80 -14.92 17.16
N ASN A 131 -15.83 -13.62 17.49
CA ASN A 131 -15.86 -13.18 18.88
C ASN A 131 -17.26 -13.36 19.49
N THR A 132 -17.31 -13.90 20.70
CA THR A 132 -18.56 -14.11 21.47
C THR A 132 -19.19 -12.80 21.95
N ASN A 133 -18.45 -11.70 21.99
CA ASN A 133 -18.94 -10.43 22.52
C ASN A 133 -19.92 -9.74 21.54
N PRO A 134 -21.20 -9.54 21.94
CA PRO A 134 -22.23 -8.98 21.05
C PRO A 134 -21.94 -7.54 20.61
N THR A 135 -21.30 -6.72 21.45
CA THR A 135 -20.97 -5.32 21.12
C THR A 135 -19.96 -5.21 19.97
N ILE A 136 -19.05 -6.18 19.86
CA ILE A 136 -18.07 -6.24 18.78
C ILE A 136 -18.74 -6.73 17.48
N LEU A 137 -19.74 -7.60 17.59
CA LEU A 137 -20.50 -8.10 16.45
C LEU A 137 -21.39 -7.01 15.83
N GLU A 138 -22.00 -6.16 16.65
CA GLU A 138 -22.82 -5.03 16.17
C GLU A 138 -22.03 -4.03 15.31
N GLN A 139 -20.71 -3.90 15.53
CA GLN A 139 -19.85 -3.04 14.69
C GLN A 139 -19.84 -3.49 13.22
N LEU A 140 -20.07 -4.78 12.93
CA LEU A 140 -20.19 -5.26 11.55
C LEU A 140 -21.47 -4.78 10.87
N ASN A 141 -22.56 -4.60 11.61
CA ASN A 141 -23.84 -4.15 11.05
C ASN A 141 -23.74 -2.73 10.46
N PHE A 142 -22.92 -1.85 11.05
CA PHE A 142 -22.64 -0.51 10.53
C PHE A 142 -21.82 -0.49 9.22
N THR A 143 -21.18 -1.60 8.86
CA THR A 143 -20.43 -1.74 7.61
C THR A 143 -21.27 -2.33 6.47
N ASN A 144 -22.47 -2.83 6.75
CA ASN A 144 -23.45 -3.29 5.75
C ASN A 144 -24.14 -2.10 5.07
N ASN A 145 -23.39 -1.31 4.30
CA ASN A 145 -24.00 -0.31 3.41
C ASN A 145 -24.43 -0.99 2.10
N ASN A 146 -25.75 -1.00 1.88
CA ASN A 146 -26.48 -1.25 0.64
C ASN A 146 -26.10 -2.54 -0.14
N GLY A 147 -26.46 -3.69 0.43
CA GLY A 147 -27.21 -4.71 -0.31
C GLY A 147 -26.54 -5.48 -1.46
N LYS A 148 -25.23 -5.78 -1.41
CA LYS A 148 -24.69 -6.80 -2.34
C LYS A 148 -23.69 -7.80 -1.77
N TYR A 149 -22.83 -7.45 -0.82
CA TYR A 149 -21.94 -8.43 -0.16
C TYR A 149 -21.65 -8.03 1.30
N PRO A 150 -21.71 -8.98 2.26
CA PRO A 150 -21.44 -8.71 3.69
C PRO A 150 -19.97 -8.38 3.98
N PHE A 151 -19.09 -8.56 3.00
CA PHE A 151 -17.67 -8.28 3.14
C PHE A 151 -17.10 -7.54 1.91
N PRO A 152 -16.40 -6.43 2.09
CA PRO A 152 -15.83 -5.62 1.00
C PRO A 152 -14.67 -6.30 0.25
N TYR A 153 -14.18 -7.44 0.73
CA TYR A 153 -13.15 -8.25 0.06
C TYR A 153 -13.73 -9.34 -0.87
N ALA A 154 -15.06 -9.49 -0.95
CA ALA A 154 -15.71 -10.58 -1.66
C ALA A 154 -15.77 -10.39 -3.18
N THR A 155 -15.70 -9.17 -3.71
CA THR A 155 -15.80 -8.97 -5.16
C THR A 155 -14.81 -7.94 -5.70
N THR A 156 -13.67 -8.43 -6.19
CA THR A 156 -13.14 -7.85 -7.41
C THR A 156 -13.06 -8.94 -8.46
N LYS A 157 -13.68 -8.70 -9.61
CA LYS A 157 -13.72 -9.52 -10.83
C LYS A 157 -12.35 -10.03 -11.37
N TRP A 158 -11.25 -9.71 -10.70
CA TRP A 158 -9.87 -10.03 -11.09
C TRP A 158 -9.00 -10.59 -9.94
N THR A 159 -9.55 -10.85 -8.76
CA THR A 159 -8.81 -11.53 -7.69
C THR A 159 -9.10 -13.03 -7.75
N LEU A 160 -8.04 -13.83 -7.95
CA LEU A 160 -8.11 -15.28 -7.81
C LEU A 160 -8.73 -15.64 -6.46
N PRO A 161 -9.68 -16.59 -6.40
CA PRO A 161 -10.12 -17.15 -5.13
C PRO A 161 -8.90 -17.82 -4.50
N LEU A 162 -8.38 -17.21 -3.44
CA LEU A 162 -7.30 -17.81 -2.66
C LEU A 162 -7.88 -19.05 -1.98
N LYS A 163 -7.35 -20.21 -2.36
CA LYS A 163 -7.78 -21.52 -1.87
C LYS A 163 -7.69 -21.51 -0.33
N PRO A 164 -8.75 -21.93 0.39
CA PRO A 164 -8.64 -22.12 1.83
C PRO A 164 -7.56 -23.18 2.14
N PRO A 165 -6.93 -23.12 3.33
CA PRO A 165 -6.02 -24.17 3.78
C PRO A 165 -6.70 -25.54 3.83
#